data_AF-A0AA38RMI1-F1
#
_entry.id   AF-A0AA38RMI1-F1
#
_cell.length_a   1.000
_cell.length_b   1.000
_cell.length_c   1.000
_cell.angle_alpha   90.00
_cell.angle_beta   90.00
_cell.angle_gamma   90.00
#
_symmetry.space_group_name_H-M   'P 1'
#
loop_
_entity.id
_entity.type
_entity.pdbx_description
1 polymer ?
#
loop_
_entity_poly.entity_id
_entity_poly.type
_entity_poly.pdbx_seq_one_letter_code
_entity_poly.pdbx_strand_id
1 'polypeptide(L)'
;MLSLRGAACGSDPAWQPTISAYTTADTDNQLRSYYQTWQANPQRPFTNTLAKSFGSGPTGFMCGIGLQGSCGSQIGCDAYVDNGDPAWSYLSLLSIANLDTTFNDMYTGITNGQLQYISKISNMSQEFFPKYNLVNPQDAMKWIQFAIAVLPLFGTAFRALEPAIVAMESFAQGGLGVANTFMPVPTDTTPLTMAALQTFAGDVSKKAQDAIVTWANTTFWGYEDEMNHTILDYLSNGAWVDVTSIPSATVFEDFYFKQLVASTVNSQWNHSKIFTIFQKTDDPASTSCAKETMWYSPEDGGVYCTYLYRESGILRGYLDKPYGLDVLMNSTYGINGSDISKSSARAYRLSGFNFTESDAWSQLGAAMSSPNSTSPFLDGPGWVGTFTLPVCDVGAQNWTTAYGDTSTGGRFGMLPCCCGANCSETAEFVRRANMVGFQTLLRGCKAQYPEGWEAVDYGFGWEDSIPLKWAMWGVGKRLGFVVSTIASLGIAVPIWLYKVPE
;
A
#
# COMPACT_ATOMS: atom_id res chain seq x y z
N MET A 1 -15.09 11.48 9.19
CA MET A 1 -16.29 12.00 9.88
C MET A 1 -17.35 10.90 9.78
N LEU A 2 -17.85 10.46 10.93
CA LEU A 2 -18.67 9.26 11.06
C LEU A 2 -20.12 9.54 10.64
N SER A 3 -20.71 8.58 9.94
CA SER A 3 -22.08 8.66 9.49
C SER A 3 -23.05 8.48 10.66
N LEU A 4 -23.86 9.50 11.00
CA LEU A 4 -24.97 9.39 11.96
C LEU A 4 -26.06 8.46 11.38
N ARG A 5 -26.01 7.16 11.68
CA ARG A 5 -26.94 6.13 11.15
C ARG A 5 -27.54 5.23 12.26
N GLY A 6 -27.91 5.81 13.40
CA GLY A 6 -28.71 5.14 14.42
C GLY A 6 -29.28 6.14 15.42
N ALA A 7 -30.60 6.20 15.55
CA ALA A 7 -31.25 6.98 16.59
C ALA A 7 -31.53 6.06 17.79
N ALA A 8 -30.99 6.42 18.96
CA ALA A 8 -31.37 5.81 20.22
C ALA A 8 -32.87 6.02 20.50
N CYS A 9 -33.58 4.98 20.91
CA CYS A 9 -34.96 5.15 21.39
C CYS A 9 -35.00 5.47 22.88
N GLY A 10 -35.13 6.77 23.16
CA GLY A 10 -35.19 7.28 24.52
C GLY A 10 -33.97 6.86 25.35
N SER A 11 -34.20 6.66 26.64
CA SER A 11 -33.15 6.31 27.61
C SER A 11 -33.08 4.82 27.95
N ASP A 12 -33.88 3.96 27.30
CA ASP A 12 -33.87 2.52 27.57
C ASP A 12 -32.60 1.89 26.98
N PRO A 13 -31.72 1.29 27.82
CA PRO A 13 -30.50 0.64 27.36
C PRO A 13 -30.73 -0.50 26.36
N ALA A 14 -31.87 -1.19 26.41
CA ALA A 14 -32.16 -2.34 25.56
C ALA A 14 -32.31 -1.97 24.07
N TRP A 15 -32.64 -0.71 23.78
CA TRP A 15 -32.88 -0.19 22.43
C TRP A 15 -31.74 0.69 21.92
N GLN A 16 -30.63 0.76 22.65
CA GLN A 16 -29.47 1.55 22.23
C GLN A 16 -28.70 0.79 21.15
N PRO A 17 -28.24 1.47 20.07
CA PRO A 17 -27.45 0.86 19.00
C PRO A 17 -26.01 0.57 19.46
N THR A 18 -25.87 -0.40 20.37
CA THR A 18 -24.61 -0.78 21.02
C THR A 18 -24.44 -2.28 20.99
N ILE A 19 -23.18 -2.73 20.95
CA ILE A 19 -22.86 -4.16 21.01
C ILE A 19 -23.45 -4.80 22.28
N SER A 20 -23.40 -4.09 23.41
CA SER A 20 -23.97 -4.57 24.68
C SER A 20 -25.47 -4.85 24.58
N ALA A 21 -26.24 -3.96 23.96
CA ALA A 21 -27.68 -4.15 23.77
C ALA A 21 -27.96 -5.32 22.81
N TYR A 22 -27.18 -5.41 21.73
CA TYR A 22 -27.26 -6.50 20.74
C TYR A 22 -27.05 -7.88 21.38
N THR A 23 -26.00 -8.02 22.21
CA THR A 23 -25.70 -9.26 22.93
C THR A 23 -26.74 -9.56 24.01
N THR A 24 -27.20 -8.55 24.77
CA THR A 24 -28.21 -8.74 25.83
C THR A 24 -29.55 -9.19 25.26
N ALA A 25 -29.91 -8.73 24.06
CA ALA A 25 -31.11 -9.14 23.36
C ALA A 25 -31.02 -10.54 22.71
N ASP A 26 -29.90 -11.24 22.88
CA ASP A 26 -29.65 -12.58 22.32
C ASP A 26 -29.77 -12.62 20.77
N THR A 27 -29.44 -11.50 20.12
CA THR A 27 -29.78 -11.25 18.71
C THR A 27 -29.18 -12.31 17.77
N ASP A 28 -27.97 -12.79 18.02
CA ASP A 28 -27.33 -13.82 17.18
C ASP A 28 -28.10 -15.15 17.20
N ASN A 29 -28.56 -15.60 18.37
CA ASN A 29 -29.31 -16.85 18.47
C ASN A 29 -30.70 -16.73 17.84
N GLN A 30 -31.34 -15.57 18.01
CA GLN A 30 -32.63 -15.28 17.36
C GLN A 30 -32.49 -15.25 15.83
N LEU A 31 -31.47 -14.56 15.31
CA LEU A 31 -31.18 -14.53 13.87
C LEU A 31 -30.84 -15.91 13.33
N ARG A 32 -30.04 -16.71 14.03
CA ARG A 32 -29.71 -18.08 13.63
C ARG A 32 -30.96 -18.95 13.53
N SER A 33 -31.85 -18.88 14.53
CA SER A 33 -33.11 -19.64 14.54
C SER A 33 -34.01 -19.24 13.36
N TYR A 34 -34.12 -17.94 13.10
CA TYR A 34 -34.88 -17.42 11.97
C TYR A 34 -34.29 -17.86 10.63
N TYR A 35 -32.97 -17.74 10.47
CA TYR A 35 -32.24 -18.11 9.26
C TYR A 35 -32.38 -19.60 8.92
N GLN A 36 -32.31 -20.49 9.91
CA GLN A 36 -32.55 -21.93 9.70
C GLN A 36 -33.96 -22.21 9.14
N THR A 37 -34.96 -21.46 9.61
CA THR A 37 -36.33 -21.57 9.12
C THR A 37 -36.45 -21.07 7.68
N TRP A 38 -35.78 -19.96 7.35
CA TRP A 38 -35.73 -19.42 5.99
C TRP A 38 -35.00 -20.36 5.01
N GLN A 39 -33.86 -20.95 5.43
CA GLN A 39 -33.06 -21.87 4.60
C GLN A 39 -33.85 -23.12 4.16
N ALA A 40 -34.84 -23.55 4.94
CA ALA A 40 -35.69 -24.67 4.55
C ALA A 40 -36.55 -24.37 3.31
N ASN A 41 -36.78 -23.09 2.97
CA ASN A 41 -37.56 -22.69 1.81
C ASN A 41 -37.20 -21.26 1.31
N PRO A 42 -36.04 -21.07 0.64
CA PRO A 42 -35.55 -19.76 0.22
C PRO A 42 -36.32 -19.28 -1.03
N GLN A 43 -37.49 -18.66 -0.84
CA GLN A 43 -38.32 -18.14 -1.94
C GLN A 43 -38.06 -16.66 -2.24
N ARG A 44 -37.42 -15.92 -1.32
CA ARG A 44 -37.18 -14.47 -1.36
C ARG A 44 -35.89 -14.12 -0.62
N PRO A 45 -35.27 -12.96 -0.89
CA PRO A 45 -34.09 -12.52 -0.15
C PRO A 45 -34.30 -12.58 1.37
N PHE A 46 -33.31 -13.10 2.09
CA PHE A 46 -33.35 -13.24 3.54
C PHE A 46 -33.73 -11.94 4.24
N THR A 47 -33.01 -10.85 3.93
CA THR A 47 -33.21 -9.53 4.56
C THR A 47 -34.63 -8.98 4.37
N ASN A 48 -35.20 -9.12 3.17
CA ASN A 48 -36.56 -8.72 2.86
C ASN A 48 -37.60 -9.54 3.64
N THR A 49 -37.33 -10.84 3.80
CA THR A 49 -38.23 -11.77 4.51
C THR A 49 -38.20 -11.49 6.01
N LEU A 50 -37.00 -11.29 6.58
CA LEU A 50 -36.78 -10.91 7.97
C LEU A 50 -37.47 -9.59 8.31
N ALA A 51 -37.31 -8.55 7.49
CA ALA A 51 -37.98 -7.26 7.71
C ALA A 51 -39.51 -7.39 7.73
N LYS A 52 -40.07 -8.30 6.94
CA LYS A 52 -41.53 -8.55 6.86
C LYS A 52 -42.07 -9.41 8.01
N SER A 53 -41.23 -10.13 8.75
CA SER A 53 -41.71 -10.93 9.88
C SER A 53 -42.09 -10.12 11.11
N PHE A 54 -41.71 -8.84 11.17
CA PHE A 54 -42.01 -7.96 12.30
C PHE A 54 -43.15 -7.00 11.94
N GLY A 55 -44.37 -7.27 12.43
CA GLY A 55 -45.51 -6.35 12.42
C GLY A 55 -45.72 -5.51 11.14
N SER A 56 -45.92 -4.21 11.32
CA SER A 56 -45.97 -3.20 10.24
C SER A 56 -44.58 -2.81 9.73
N GLY A 57 -43.64 -3.76 9.72
CA GLY A 57 -42.21 -3.53 9.46
C GLY A 57 -41.91 -2.78 8.17
N PRO A 58 -40.66 -2.32 7.99
CA PRO A 58 -40.29 -1.41 6.92
C PRO A 58 -40.74 -1.91 5.54
N THR A 59 -41.69 -1.18 4.93
CA THR A 59 -42.26 -1.55 3.64
C THR A 59 -41.26 -1.28 2.53
N GLY A 60 -40.85 -2.33 1.81
CA GLY A 60 -39.88 -2.21 0.73
C GLY A 60 -38.43 -2.36 1.16
N PHE A 61 -38.19 -2.95 2.34
CA PHE A 61 -36.84 -3.24 2.84
C PHE A 61 -36.05 -4.11 1.86
N MET A 62 -35.09 -3.50 1.18
CA MET A 62 -34.21 -4.16 0.21
C MET A 62 -32.81 -3.59 0.36
N CYS A 63 -31.84 -4.48 0.54
CA CYS A 63 -30.43 -4.18 0.72
C CYS A 63 -29.65 -4.71 -0.48
N GLY A 64 -28.53 -4.06 -0.79
CA GLY A 64 -27.72 -4.26 -1.98
C GLY A 64 -27.12 -2.95 -2.47
N ILE A 65 -26.15 -3.05 -3.37
CA ILE A 65 -25.53 -1.87 -3.98
C ILE A 65 -26.57 -1.05 -4.75
N GLY A 66 -26.65 0.26 -4.46
CA GLY A 66 -27.62 1.18 -5.04
C GLY A 66 -29.00 1.16 -4.38
N LEU A 67 -29.19 0.38 -3.31
CA LEU A 67 -30.45 0.22 -2.59
C LEU A 67 -30.43 0.83 -1.17
N GLN A 68 -29.46 1.69 -0.86
CA GLN A 68 -29.34 2.34 0.46
C GLN A 68 -30.65 3.04 0.90
N GLY A 69 -31.37 3.64 -0.04
CA GLY A 69 -32.64 4.31 0.22
C GLY A 69 -33.75 3.38 0.69
N SER A 70 -33.72 2.09 0.32
CA SER A 70 -34.69 1.07 0.75
C SER A 70 -34.26 0.28 1.98
N CYS A 71 -32.96 0.16 2.26
CA CYS A 71 -32.43 -0.56 3.42
C CYS A 71 -32.29 0.34 4.67
N GLY A 72 -31.88 1.60 4.53
CA GLY A 72 -31.52 2.45 5.68
C GLY A 72 -32.58 3.47 6.14
N SER A 73 -33.41 3.99 5.24
CA SER A 73 -34.30 5.13 5.53
C SER A 73 -35.50 4.81 6.44
N GLN A 74 -35.70 3.53 6.79
CA GLN A 74 -36.92 3.04 7.42
C GLN A 74 -36.72 2.46 8.83
N ILE A 75 -35.48 2.47 9.37
CA ILE A 75 -35.18 1.83 10.65
C ILE A 75 -35.11 2.88 11.78
N GLY A 76 -36.29 3.29 12.25
CA GLY A 76 -36.45 3.92 13.57
C GLY A 76 -36.93 2.87 14.57
N CYS A 77 -36.40 2.88 15.80
CA CYS A 77 -36.84 1.93 16.83
C CYS A 77 -38.23 2.27 17.41
N ASP A 78 -38.74 3.50 17.25
CA ASP A 78 -40.02 3.93 17.81
C ASP A 78 -41.17 3.02 17.37
N ALA A 79 -41.23 2.65 16.09
CA ALA A 79 -42.26 1.75 15.57
C ALA A 79 -42.20 0.34 16.20
N TYR A 80 -41.00 -0.15 16.54
CA TYR A 80 -40.82 -1.45 17.19
C TYR A 80 -41.22 -1.38 18.67
N VAL A 81 -40.85 -0.28 19.35
CA VAL A 81 -41.24 -0.01 20.74
C VAL A 81 -42.76 0.09 20.85
N ASP A 82 -43.39 0.88 19.99
CA ASP A 82 -44.84 1.13 19.99
C ASP A 82 -45.65 -0.15 19.69
N ASN A 83 -45.12 -1.04 18.86
CA ASN A 83 -45.73 -2.33 18.54
C ASN A 83 -45.45 -3.42 19.59
N GLY A 84 -44.57 -3.16 20.58
CA GLY A 84 -44.16 -4.16 21.57
C GLY A 84 -43.29 -5.27 20.99
N ASP A 85 -42.59 -5.01 19.89
CA ASP A 85 -41.66 -5.94 19.27
C ASP A 85 -40.41 -6.15 20.17
N PRO A 86 -39.73 -7.31 20.08
CA PRO A 86 -38.52 -7.55 20.86
C PRO A 86 -37.33 -6.76 20.30
N ALA A 87 -36.47 -6.23 21.17
CA ALA A 87 -35.33 -5.37 20.78
C ALA A 87 -34.39 -5.98 19.72
N TRP A 88 -34.21 -7.31 19.71
CA TRP A 88 -33.36 -7.99 18.73
C TRP A 88 -33.83 -7.79 17.28
N SER A 89 -35.14 -7.57 17.05
CA SER A 89 -35.69 -7.31 15.72
C SER A 89 -35.19 -5.99 15.13
N TYR A 90 -35.21 -4.93 15.93
CA TYR A 90 -34.65 -3.63 15.57
C TYR A 90 -33.12 -3.71 15.42
N LEU A 91 -32.44 -4.28 16.41
CA LEU A 91 -30.97 -4.33 16.43
C LEU A 91 -30.40 -5.16 15.27
N SER A 92 -31.08 -6.24 14.87
CA SER A 92 -30.67 -7.04 13.71
C SER A 92 -30.85 -6.28 12.39
N LEU A 93 -32.00 -5.64 12.17
CA LEU A 93 -32.25 -4.88 10.95
C LEU A 93 -31.34 -3.65 10.85
N LEU A 94 -31.05 -2.99 11.98
CA LEU A 94 -30.07 -1.91 12.04
C LEU A 94 -28.69 -2.39 11.60
N SER A 95 -28.20 -3.51 12.14
CA SER A 95 -26.92 -4.10 11.74
C SER A 95 -26.90 -4.45 10.24
N ILE A 96 -28.00 -4.97 9.68
CA ILE A 96 -28.12 -5.23 8.23
C ILE A 96 -28.01 -3.93 7.42
N ALA A 97 -28.68 -2.86 7.82
CA ALA A 97 -28.61 -1.57 7.12
C ALA A 97 -27.23 -0.93 7.20
N ASN A 98 -26.51 -1.14 8.30
CA ASN A 98 -25.15 -0.63 8.45
C ASN A 98 -24.13 -1.47 7.67
N LEU A 99 -24.33 -2.77 7.56
CA LEU A 99 -23.58 -3.61 6.62
C LEU A 99 -23.84 -3.19 5.16
N ASP A 100 -25.10 -2.93 4.78
CA ASP A 100 -25.48 -2.42 3.45
C ASP A 100 -24.82 -1.08 3.14
N THR A 101 -24.87 -0.19 4.13
CA THR A 101 -24.17 1.09 4.10
C THR A 101 -22.69 0.87 3.81
N THR A 102 -22.03 -0.03 4.52
CA THR A 102 -20.59 -0.30 4.38
C THR A 102 -20.26 -0.80 2.97
N PHE A 103 -21.03 -1.75 2.43
CA PHE A 103 -20.86 -2.22 1.06
C PHE A 103 -20.98 -1.08 0.04
N ASN A 104 -21.98 -0.22 0.19
CA ASN A 104 -22.20 0.91 -0.70
C ASN A 104 -21.13 2.01 -0.54
N ASP A 105 -20.68 2.27 0.68
CA ASP A 105 -19.61 3.23 0.97
C ASP A 105 -18.28 2.72 0.40
N MET A 106 -17.99 1.43 0.51
CA MET A 106 -16.82 0.80 -0.13
C MET A 106 -16.91 0.83 -1.66
N TYR A 107 -18.06 0.48 -2.23
CA TYR A 107 -18.32 0.57 -3.68
C TYR A 107 -18.12 2.00 -4.21
N THR A 108 -18.68 2.98 -3.52
CA THR A 108 -18.56 4.41 -3.88
C THR A 108 -17.12 4.88 -3.72
N GLY A 109 -16.46 4.49 -2.62
CA GLY A 109 -15.07 4.83 -2.34
C GLY A 109 -14.12 4.32 -3.41
N ILE A 110 -14.24 3.05 -3.81
CA ILE A 110 -13.45 2.46 -4.91
C ILE A 110 -13.73 3.22 -6.21
N THR A 111 -15.00 3.49 -6.52
CA THR A 111 -15.38 4.20 -7.74
C THR A 111 -14.73 5.58 -7.81
N ASN A 112 -14.87 6.38 -6.75
CA ASN A 112 -14.32 7.72 -6.73
C ASN A 112 -12.79 7.71 -6.68
N GLY A 113 -12.18 6.86 -5.84
CA GLY A 113 -10.73 6.77 -5.70
C GLY A 113 -10.06 6.33 -7.00
N GLN A 114 -10.71 5.43 -7.74
CA GLN A 114 -10.29 5.04 -9.08
C GLN A 114 -10.39 6.21 -10.07
N LEU A 115 -11.51 6.94 -10.11
CA LEU A 115 -11.67 8.10 -10.99
C LEU A 115 -10.61 9.16 -10.72
N GLN A 116 -10.31 9.41 -9.43
CA GLN A 116 -9.21 10.27 -9.03
C GLN A 116 -7.88 9.74 -9.56
N TYR A 117 -7.56 8.46 -9.33
CA TYR A 117 -6.32 7.84 -9.82
C TYR A 117 -6.18 7.97 -11.34
N ILE A 118 -7.21 7.58 -12.10
CA ILE A 118 -7.27 7.68 -13.56
C ILE A 118 -7.02 9.11 -14.04
N SER A 119 -7.62 10.11 -13.38
CA SER A 119 -7.42 11.52 -13.73
C SER A 119 -5.99 12.01 -13.53
N LYS A 120 -5.18 11.29 -12.73
CA LYS A 120 -3.81 11.66 -12.36
C LYS A 120 -2.73 10.83 -13.04
N ILE A 121 -3.03 9.67 -13.64
CA ILE A 121 -2.02 8.79 -14.27
C ILE A 121 -1.12 9.56 -15.25
N SER A 122 -1.68 10.42 -16.08
CA SER A 122 -0.88 11.21 -17.03
C SER A 122 0.09 12.16 -16.31
N ASN A 123 -0.33 12.79 -15.22
CA ASN A 123 0.54 13.68 -14.43
C ASN A 123 1.63 12.90 -13.71
N MET A 124 1.27 11.75 -13.13
CA MET A 124 2.22 10.85 -12.46
C MET A 124 3.39 10.48 -13.38
N SER A 125 3.11 10.30 -14.67
CA SER A 125 4.17 10.00 -15.64
C SER A 125 5.22 11.09 -15.79
N GLN A 126 4.84 12.35 -15.62
CA GLN A 126 5.75 13.49 -15.70
C GLN A 126 6.44 13.77 -14.36
N GLU A 127 5.74 13.51 -13.26
CA GLU A 127 6.18 13.85 -11.90
C GLU A 127 7.14 12.81 -11.31
N PHE A 128 6.90 11.53 -11.57
CA PHE A 128 7.58 10.42 -10.89
C PHE A 128 8.45 9.58 -11.83
N PHE A 129 8.23 9.61 -13.16
CA PHE A 129 8.75 8.59 -14.09
C PHE A 129 9.67 9.16 -15.19
N PRO A 130 10.89 9.60 -14.86
CA PRO A 130 11.75 10.34 -15.80
C PRO A 130 12.30 9.54 -16.99
N LYS A 131 12.23 8.20 -16.95
CA LYS A 131 12.85 7.33 -17.98
C LYS A 131 12.01 6.12 -18.39
N TYR A 132 11.10 5.66 -17.53
CA TYR A 132 10.34 4.43 -17.72
C TYR A 132 8.85 4.78 -17.67
N ASN A 133 8.14 4.65 -18.77
CA ASN A 133 6.71 5.01 -18.88
C ASN A 133 5.84 3.82 -19.31
N LEU A 134 6.39 2.62 -19.19
CA LEU A 134 5.72 1.38 -19.51
C LEU A 134 5.43 0.63 -18.20
N VAL A 135 4.27 0.01 -18.10
CA VAL A 135 3.87 -0.76 -16.92
C VAL A 135 3.48 -2.17 -17.36
N ASN A 136 4.00 -3.18 -16.67
CA ASN A 136 3.57 -4.55 -16.89
C ASN A 136 2.11 -4.70 -16.40
N PRO A 137 1.18 -5.16 -17.26
CA PRO A 137 -0.22 -5.34 -16.89
C PRO A 137 -0.42 -6.32 -15.73
N GLN A 138 0.47 -7.30 -15.57
CA GLN A 138 0.41 -8.24 -14.45
C GLN A 138 0.72 -7.55 -13.13
N ASP A 139 1.70 -6.65 -13.12
CA ASP A 139 2.07 -5.92 -11.91
C ASP A 139 0.96 -4.91 -11.55
N ALA A 140 0.41 -4.20 -12.54
CA ALA A 140 -0.74 -3.33 -12.34
C ALA A 140 -1.97 -4.06 -11.77
N MET A 141 -2.27 -5.27 -12.27
CA MET A 141 -3.35 -6.09 -11.74
C MET A 141 -3.13 -6.41 -10.25
N LYS A 142 -1.93 -6.85 -9.89
CA LYS A 142 -1.59 -7.21 -8.51
C LYS A 142 -1.78 -6.06 -7.55
N TRP A 143 -1.43 -4.83 -7.93
CA TRP A 143 -1.64 -3.66 -7.08
C TRP A 143 -3.12 -3.38 -6.84
N ILE A 144 -3.94 -3.53 -7.88
CA ILE A 144 -5.39 -3.32 -7.78
C ILE A 144 -6.01 -4.41 -6.90
N GLN A 145 -5.63 -5.68 -7.10
CA GLN A 145 -6.05 -6.80 -6.26
C GLN A 145 -5.66 -6.57 -4.80
N PHE A 146 -4.42 -6.14 -4.54
CA PHE A 146 -3.95 -5.83 -3.20
C PHE A 146 -4.70 -4.67 -2.55
N ALA A 147 -4.99 -3.60 -3.29
CA ALA A 147 -5.77 -2.47 -2.78
C ALA A 147 -7.20 -2.88 -2.41
N ILE A 148 -7.84 -3.75 -3.22
CA ILE A 148 -9.16 -4.31 -2.93
C ILE A 148 -9.11 -5.25 -1.72
N ALA A 149 -8.07 -6.07 -1.63
CA ALA A 149 -7.86 -7.01 -0.54
C ALA A 149 -7.72 -6.33 0.83
N VAL A 150 -7.08 -5.16 0.89
CA VAL A 150 -6.86 -4.44 2.16
C VAL A 150 -8.10 -3.69 2.64
N LEU A 151 -8.93 -3.16 1.74
CA LEU A 151 -10.10 -2.35 2.08
C LEU A 151 -10.99 -2.97 3.20
N PRO A 152 -11.35 -4.27 3.14
CA PRO A 152 -12.17 -4.95 4.15
C PRO A 152 -11.49 -5.13 5.52
N LEU A 153 -10.17 -4.96 5.63
CA LEU A 153 -9.42 -5.15 6.89
C LEU A 153 -9.49 -3.93 7.82
N PHE A 154 -10.35 -2.95 7.52
CA PHE A 154 -10.60 -1.86 8.46
C PHE A 154 -11.16 -2.37 9.79
N GLY A 155 -11.88 -3.49 9.81
CA GLY A 155 -12.48 -4.04 11.03
C GLY A 155 -11.45 -4.42 12.10
N THR A 156 -10.25 -4.86 11.69
CA THR A 156 -9.14 -5.20 12.59
C THR A 156 -8.37 -3.96 13.08
N ALA A 157 -8.67 -2.78 12.53
CA ALA A 157 -8.02 -1.52 12.90
C ALA A 157 -8.56 -0.90 14.19
N PHE A 158 -9.83 -1.11 14.50
CA PHE A 158 -10.55 -0.31 15.47
C PHE A 158 -10.84 -1.10 16.73
N ARG A 159 -10.23 -0.70 17.86
CA ARG A 159 -10.47 -1.34 19.17
C ARG A 159 -11.93 -1.40 19.58
N ALA A 160 -12.73 -0.43 19.14
CA ALA A 160 -14.17 -0.42 19.40
C ALA A 160 -14.92 -1.62 18.79
N LEU A 161 -14.35 -2.27 17.76
CA LEU A 161 -14.87 -3.47 17.12
C LEU A 161 -14.29 -4.77 17.70
N GLU A 162 -13.40 -4.71 18.70
CA GLU A 162 -12.80 -5.89 19.35
C GLU A 162 -13.86 -6.92 19.82
N PRO A 163 -15.01 -6.52 20.42
CA PRO A 163 -16.04 -7.48 20.81
C PRO A 163 -16.69 -8.23 19.62
N ALA A 164 -16.53 -7.71 18.40
CA ALA A 164 -17.09 -8.26 17.17
C ALA A 164 -16.00 -8.68 16.17
N ILE A 165 -14.80 -9.01 16.65
CA ILE A 165 -13.65 -9.34 15.81
C ILE A 165 -13.92 -10.51 14.85
N VAL A 166 -14.71 -11.52 15.27
CA VAL A 166 -15.06 -12.67 14.42
C VAL A 166 -15.82 -12.24 13.17
N ALA A 167 -16.80 -11.34 13.30
CA ALA A 167 -17.52 -10.78 12.16
C ALA A 167 -16.60 -9.96 11.25
N MET A 168 -15.67 -9.20 11.83
CA MET A 168 -14.69 -8.42 11.08
C MET A 168 -13.70 -9.32 10.33
N GLU A 169 -13.28 -10.44 10.93
CA GLU A 169 -12.46 -11.47 10.29
C GLU A 169 -13.21 -12.13 9.12
N SER A 170 -14.49 -12.51 9.31
CA SER A 170 -15.33 -13.04 8.23
C SER A 170 -15.50 -12.03 7.09
N PHE A 171 -15.73 -10.75 7.41
CA PHE A 171 -15.83 -9.69 6.40
C PHE A 171 -14.51 -9.49 5.65
N ALA A 172 -13.38 -9.50 6.36
CA ALA A 172 -12.06 -9.44 5.75
C ALA A 172 -11.79 -10.61 4.81
N GLN A 173 -12.13 -11.84 5.23
CA GLN A 173 -11.99 -13.04 4.41
C GLN A 173 -12.88 -13.01 3.17
N GLY A 174 -14.14 -12.61 3.30
CA GLY A 174 -15.06 -12.47 2.15
C GLY A 174 -14.51 -11.51 1.11
N GLY A 175 -13.97 -10.37 1.55
CA GLY A 175 -13.36 -9.40 0.65
C GLY A 175 -12.02 -9.84 0.05
N LEU A 176 -11.24 -10.69 0.74
CA LEU A 176 -10.09 -11.37 0.14
C LEU A 176 -10.52 -12.38 -0.93
N GLY A 177 -11.62 -13.11 -0.69
CA GLY A 177 -12.25 -13.98 -1.69
C GLY A 177 -12.51 -13.19 -2.98
N VAL A 178 -13.22 -12.07 -2.84
CA VAL A 178 -13.48 -11.13 -3.94
C VAL A 178 -12.18 -10.72 -4.65
N ALA A 179 -11.17 -10.25 -3.92
CA ALA A 179 -9.90 -9.79 -4.49
C ALA A 179 -9.17 -10.87 -5.31
N ASN A 180 -9.29 -12.14 -4.91
CA ASN A 180 -8.64 -13.27 -5.56
C ASN A 180 -9.40 -13.79 -6.79
N THR A 181 -10.71 -13.53 -6.89
CA THR A 181 -11.57 -14.15 -7.90
C THR A 181 -12.13 -13.18 -8.93
N PHE A 182 -12.16 -11.86 -8.65
CA PHE A 182 -12.80 -10.91 -9.56
C PHE A 182 -12.14 -10.84 -10.95
N MET A 183 -10.85 -11.20 -11.06
CA MET A 183 -10.20 -11.40 -12.35
C MET A 183 -8.95 -12.29 -12.29
N PRO A 184 -8.70 -13.11 -13.32
CA PRO A 184 -7.41 -13.76 -13.50
C PRO A 184 -6.33 -12.75 -13.93
N VAL A 185 -5.09 -13.01 -13.53
CA VAL A 185 -3.91 -12.26 -13.99
C VAL A 185 -3.86 -12.29 -15.53
N PRO A 186 -3.66 -11.14 -16.21
CA PRO A 186 -3.60 -11.11 -17.67
C PRO A 186 -2.52 -12.05 -18.23
N THR A 187 -2.90 -12.83 -19.25
CA THR A 187 -1.98 -13.70 -19.99
C THR A 187 -1.12 -12.90 -20.97
N ASP A 188 -1.63 -11.77 -21.47
CA ASP A 188 -0.86 -10.82 -22.26
C ASP A 188 0.03 -9.98 -21.34
N THR A 189 1.34 -10.06 -21.56
CA THR A 189 2.37 -9.33 -20.82
C THR A 189 2.89 -8.11 -21.56
N THR A 190 2.24 -7.73 -22.67
CA THR A 190 2.62 -6.55 -23.45
C THR A 190 2.61 -5.31 -22.55
N PRO A 191 3.76 -4.62 -22.39
CA PRO A 191 3.84 -3.47 -21.50
C PRO A 191 2.88 -2.35 -21.91
N LEU A 192 2.12 -1.84 -20.94
CA LEU A 192 1.14 -0.78 -21.12
C LEU A 192 1.82 0.58 -21.12
N THR A 193 1.47 1.43 -22.08
CA THR A 193 1.76 2.87 -21.97
C THR A 193 0.92 3.49 -20.85
N MET A 194 1.28 4.70 -20.38
CA MET A 194 0.48 5.40 -19.36
C MET A 194 -0.97 5.64 -19.79
N ALA A 195 -1.23 5.89 -21.07
CA ALA A 195 -2.59 6.01 -21.60
C ALA A 195 -3.32 4.65 -21.59
N ALA A 196 -2.63 3.56 -21.95
CA ALA A 196 -3.21 2.22 -21.89
C ALA A 196 -3.45 1.75 -20.45
N LEU A 197 -2.60 2.17 -19.50
CA LEU A 197 -2.77 1.92 -18.07
C LEU A 197 -4.05 2.59 -17.55
N GLN A 198 -4.41 3.77 -18.05
CA GLN A 198 -5.65 4.45 -17.68
C GLN A 198 -6.89 3.61 -18.06
N THR A 199 -6.94 3.11 -19.29
CA THR A 199 -8.02 2.22 -19.74
C THR A 199 -8.01 0.92 -18.95
N PHE A 200 -6.84 0.31 -18.75
CA PHE A 200 -6.70 -0.93 -18.00
C PHE A 200 -7.19 -0.79 -16.56
N ALA A 201 -6.75 0.24 -15.83
CA ALA A 201 -7.22 0.53 -14.47
C ALA A 201 -8.72 0.83 -14.44
N GLY A 202 -9.25 1.48 -15.50
CA GLY A 202 -10.66 1.63 -15.82
C GLY A 202 -11.44 0.31 -15.75
N ASP A 203 -11.06 -0.61 -16.63
CA ASP A 203 -11.72 -1.89 -16.83
C ASP A 203 -11.58 -2.82 -15.62
N VAL A 204 -10.39 -2.84 -15.01
CA VAL A 204 -10.09 -3.73 -13.89
C VAL A 204 -10.94 -3.38 -12.68
N SER A 205 -10.99 -2.11 -12.34
CA SER A 205 -11.74 -1.68 -11.17
C SER A 205 -13.24 -1.75 -11.41
N LYS A 206 -13.72 -1.62 -12.65
CA LYS A 206 -15.13 -1.89 -12.98
C LYS A 206 -15.51 -3.34 -12.65
N LYS A 207 -14.62 -4.29 -12.94
CA LYS A 207 -14.83 -5.70 -12.57
C LYS A 207 -14.74 -5.92 -11.06
N ALA A 208 -13.85 -5.23 -10.37
CA ALA A 208 -13.81 -5.23 -8.91
C ALA A 208 -15.13 -4.72 -8.30
N GLN A 209 -15.67 -3.63 -8.84
CA GLN A 209 -16.98 -3.10 -8.45
C GLN A 209 -18.09 -4.12 -8.68
N ASP A 210 -18.12 -4.79 -9.83
CA ASP A 210 -19.14 -5.80 -10.15
C ASP A 210 -19.02 -7.03 -9.22
N ALA A 211 -17.80 -7.38 -8.79
CA ALA A 211 -17.58 -8.44 -7.81
C ALA A 211 -18.06 -8.04 -6.41
N ILE A 212 -17.86 -6.79 -5.99
CA ILE A 212 -18.43 -6.27 -4.73
C ILE A 212 -19.96 -6.26 -4.78
N VAL A 213 -20.55 -5.87 -5.92
CA VAL A 213 -22.01 -5.95 -6.12
C VAL A 213 -22.50 -7.39 -5.95
N THR A 214 -21.78 -8.34 -6.53
CA THR A 214 -22.10 -9.77 -6.41
C THR A 214 -21.99 -10.23 -4.96
N TRP A 215 -20.90 -9.89 -4.27
CA TRP A 215 -20.68 -10.23 -2.87
C TRP A 215 -21.78 -9.66 -1.95
N ALA A 216 -22.09 -8.37 -2.09
CA ALA A 216 -23.16 -7.73 -1.34
C ALA A 216 -24.52 -8.38 -1.60
N ASN A 217 -24.85 -8.68 -2.87
CA ASN A 217 -26.09 -9.33 -3.21
C ASN A 217 -26.18 -10.76 -2.63
N THR A 218 -25.15 -11.59 -2.80
CA THR A 218 -25.09 -12.94 -2.20
C THR A 218 -25.31 -12.88 -0.69
N THR A 219 -24.66 -11.92 -0.03
CA THR A 219 -24.80 -11.65 1.40
C THR A 219 -26.25 -11.34 1.78
N PHE A 220 -26.88 -10.35 1.15
CA PHE A 220 -28.25 -9.92 1.52
C PHE A 220 -29.35 -10.88 1.06
N TRP A 221 -29.06 -11.73 0.08
CA TRP A 221 -29.90 -12.88 -0.24
C TRP A 221 -29.87 -13.93 0.87
N GLY A 222 -28.81 -13.99 1.67
CA GLY A 222 -28.61 -14.98 2.73
C GLY A 222 -27.93 -16.25 2.24
N TYR A 223 -27.20 -16.19 1.11
CA TYR A 223 -26.41 -17.32 0.64
C TYR A 223 -24.98 -17.27 1.17
N GLU A 224 -24.31 -18.41 1.07
CA GLU A 224 -22.87 -18.53 1.33
C GLU A 224 -22.08 -17.77 0.25
N ASP A 225 -21.11 -16.97 0.68
CA ASP A 225 -20.12 -16.36 -0.21
C ASP A 225 -19.07 -17.39 -0.68
N GLU A 226 -18.08 -16.94 -1.44
CA GLU A 226 -17.00 -17.81 -1.94
C GLU A 226 -16.11 -18.40 -0.84
N MET A 227 -16.20 -17.86 0.38
CA MET A 227 -15.47 -18.30 1.57
C MET A 227 -16.35 -19.12 2.52
N ASN A 228 -17.58 -19.45 2.12
CA ASN A 228 -18.63 -20.13 2.91
C ASN A 228 -19.13 -19.33 4.12
N HIS A 229 -19.01 -18.00 4.10
CA HIS A 229 -19.62 -17.10 5.07
C HIS A 229 -21.02 -16.70 4.63
N THR A 230 -21.93 -16.60 5.58
CA THR A 230 -23.29 -16.15 5.39
C THR A 230 -23.48 -14.77 6.03
N ILE A 231 -24.67 -14.18 5.85
CA ILE A 231 -25.03 -12.94 6.55
C ILE A 231 -24.93 -13.07 8.08
N LEU A 232 -25.10 -14.27 8.65
CA LEU A 232 -24.99 -14.46 10.10
C LEU A 232 -23.56 -14.24 10.59
N ASP A 233 -22.57 -14.68 9.81
CA ASP A 233 -21.16 -14.56 10.18
C ASP A 233 -20.75 -13.09 10.23
N TYR A 234 -21.17 -12.30 9.24
CA TYR A 234 -20.88 -10.87 9.20
C TYR A 234 -21.61 -10.04 10.24
N LEU A 235 -22.80 -10.44 10.68
CA LEU A 235 -23.57 -9.70 11.70
C LEU A 235 -23.22 -10.12 13.14
N SER A 236 -22.46 -11.19 13.30
CA SER A 236 -22.17 -11.79 14.60
C SER A 236 -21.63 -10.79 15.62
N ASN A 237 -22.03 -10.97 16.88
CA ASN A 237 -21.65 -10.10 18.00
C ASN A 237 -21.96 -8.60 17.79
N GLY A 238 -22.90 -8.26 16.89
CA GLY A 238 -23.34 -6.88 16.69
C GLY A 238 -22.30 -6.01 15.99
N ALA A 239 -21.45 -6.59 15.16
CA ALA A 239 -20.35 -5.91 14.45
C ALA A 239 -20.74 -4.61 13.73
N TRP A 240 -21.99 -4.54 13.28
CA TRP A 240 -22.53 -3.42 12.51
C TRP A 240 -23.62 -2.65 13.26
N VAL A 241 -23.86 -2.93 14.54
CA VAL A 241 -24.90 -2.21 15.31
C VAL A 241 -24.45 -0.79 15.66
N ASP A 242 -23.15 -0.60 15.88
CA ASP A 242 -22.52 0.68 16.19
C ASP A 242 -21.75 1.22 14.96
N VAL A 243 -22.28 2.29 14.38
CA VAL A 243 -21.74 2.92 13.15
C VAL A 243 -20.53 3.82 13.39
N THR A 244 -20.19 4.10 14.65
CA THR A 244 -19.13 5.07 14.98
C THR A 244 -17.72 4.56 14.66
N SER A 245 -17.58 3.29 14.30
CA SER A 245 -16.28 2.67 13.98
C SER A 245 -16.16 2.24 12.51
N ILE A 246 -17.17 2.53 11.69
CA ILE A 246 -17.21 2.15 10.27
C ILE A 246 -16.69 3.31 9.40
N PRO A 247 -15.73 3.07 8.49
CA PRO A 247 -15.25 4.08 7.56
C PRO A 247 -16.36 4.58 6.62
N SER A 248 -16.35 5.88 6.32
CA SER A 248 -17.22 6.47 5.31
C SER A 248 -16.68 6.25 3.90
N ALA A 249 -17.53 6.44 2.88
CA ALA A 249 -17.13 6.39 1.47
C ALA A 249 -15.88 7.24 1.16
N THR A 250 -15.76 8.42 1.74
CA THR A 250 -14.60 9.31 1.56
C THR A 250 -13.30 8.76 2.15
N VAL A 251 -13.38 7.96 3.21
CA VAL A 251 -12.19 7.32 3.81
C VAL A 251 -11.75 6.16 2.93
N PHE A 252 -12.70 5.35 2.43
CA PHE A 252 -12.40 4.31 1.46
C PHE A 252 -11.82 4.87 0.15
N GLU A 253 -12.35 6.01 -0.32
CA GLU A 253 -11.85 6.74 -1.48
C GLU A 253 -10.39 7.18 -1.32
N ASP A 254 -10.08 7.88 -0.23
CA ASP A 254 -8.73 8.37 0.05
C ASP A 254 -7.73 7.21 0.21
N PHE A 255 -8.13 6.17 0.94
CA PHE A 255 -7.32 4.96 1.09
C PHE A 255 -7.01 4.31 -0.27
N TYR A 256 -8.05 4.03 -1.05
CA TYR A 256 -7.92 3.30 -2.32
C TYR A 256 -7.08 4.08 -3.33
N PHE A 257 -7.31 5.40 -3.43
CA PHE A 257 -6.50 6.29 -4.25
C PHE A 257 -5.03 6.26 -3.85
N LYS A 258 -4.71 6.45 -2.56
CA LYS A 258 -3.33 6.45 -2.06
C LYS A 258 -2.64 5.12 -2.29
N GLN A 259 -3.32 4.01 -2.09
CA GLN A 259 -2.76 2.68 -2.29
C GLN A 259 -2.39 2.44 -3.76
N LEU A 260 -3.27 2.79 -4.70
CA LEU A 260 -2.99 2.69 -6.13
C LEU A 260 -1.83 3.59 -6.56
N VAL A 261 -1.77 4.82 -6.06
CA VAL A 261 -0.67 5.74 -6.35
C VAL A 261 0.64 5.17 -5.82
N ALA A 262 0.67 4.74 -4.55
CA ALA A 262 1.85 4.19 -3.89
C ALA A 262 2.42 2.98 -4.65
N SER A 263 1.57 2.00 -4.96
CA SER A 263 2.00 0.81 -5.71
C SER A 263 2.49 1.13 -7.12
N THR A 264 1.83 2.07 -7.81
CA THR A 264 2.27 2.53 -9.14
C THR A 264 3.64 3.21 -9.06
N VAL A 265 3.84 4.11 -8.11
CA VAL A 265 5.12 4.79 -7.90
C VAL A 265 6.22 3.80 -7.54
N ASN A 266 5.96 2.87 -6.62
CA ASN A 266 6.89 1.81 -6.24
C ASN A 266 7.37 1.01 -7.46
N SER A 267 6.45 0.59 -8.33
CA SER A 267 6.79 -0.14 -9.55
C SER A 267 7.78 0.61 -10.44
N GLN A 268 7.59 1.91 -10.60
CA GLN A 268 8.43 2.69 -11.49
C GLN A 268 9.77 3.04 -10.82
N TRP A 269 9.76 3.31 -9.52
CA TRP A 269 10.96 3.57 -8.75
C TRP A 269 11.87 2.34 -8.64
N ASN A 270 11.32 1.12 -8.63
CA ASN A 270 12.07 -0.14 -8.68
C ASN A 270 12.88 -0.34 -9.96
N HIS A 271 12.68 0.48 -11.00
CA HIS A 271 13.51 0.50 -12.22
C HIS A 271 14.56 1.62 -12.24
N SER A 272 14.67 2.38 -11.15
CA SER A 272 15.62 3.48 -10.98
C SER A 272 16.68 3.13 -9.94
N LYS A 273 17.70 4.00 -9.81
CA LYS A 273 18.71 3.92 -8.73
C LYS A 273 18.16 4.48 -7.42
N ILE A 274 16.96 4.04 -7.05
CA ILE A 274 16.27 4.41 -5.83
C ILE A 274 16.34 3.23 -4.88
N PHE A 275 16.73 3.49 -3.64
CA PHE A 275 16.98 2.46 -2.63
C PHE A 275 16.84 3.05 -1.23
N THR A 276 16.75 2.17 -0.24
CA THR A 276 16.69 2.54 1.17
C THR A 276 17.98 2.11 1.87
N ILE A 277 18.54 2.97 2.71
CA ILE A 277 19.67 2.64 3.58
C ILE A 277 19.11 2.41 4.99
N PHE A 278 19.49 1.31 5.62
CA PHE A 278 19.30 1.10 7.06
C PHE A 278 20.61 1.35 7.79
N GLN A 279 20.60 2.26 8.75
CA GLN A 279 21.71 2.55 9.64
C GLN A 279 21.31 2.25 11.08
N LYS A 280 22.05 1.34 11.72
CA LYS A 280 21.92 1.03 13.13
C LYS A 280 22.34 2.24 13.97
N THR A 281 21.47 2.66 14.88
CA THR A 281 21.73 3.77 15.80
C THR A 281 20.74 3.76 16.96
N ASP A 282 21.22 4.14 18.13
CA ASP A 282 20.37 4.38 19.31
C ASP A 282 19.89 5.85 19.40
N ASP A 283 20.46 6.74 18.57
CA ASP A 283 20.09 8.15 18.47
C ASP A 283 19.74 8.51 17.01
N PRO A 284 18.45 8.51 16.64
CA PRO A 284 18.02 8.87 15.28
C PRO A 284 18.45 10.28 14.85
N ALA A 285 18.54 11.22 15.80
CA ALA A 285 18.90 12.61 15.53
C ALA A 285 20.39 12.78 15.21
N SER A 286 21.23 11.81 15.58
CA SER A 286 22.65 11.78 15.23
C SER A 286 22.92 11.39 13.78
N THR A 287 21.92 10.88 13.07
CA THR A 287 22.08 10.44 11.69
C THR A 287 22.03 11.63 10.74
N SER A 288 22.76 11.55 9.64
CA SER A 288 22.65 12.54 8.56
C SER A 288 21.47 12.22 7.63
N CYS A 289 20.53 11.38 8.07
CA CYS A 289 19.40 10.96 7.26
C CYS A 289 18.51 12.13 6.85
N ALA A 290 18.06 12.13 5.59
CA ALA A 290 17.06 13.08 5.14
C ALA A 290 15.71 12.88 5.88
N LYS A 291 15.22 13.94 6.52
CA LYS A 291 14.06 13.88 7.44
C LYS A 291 12.77 13.48 6.75
N GLU A 292 12.65 13.75 5.45
CA GLU A 292 11.45 13.54 4.66
C GLU A 292 11.08 12.07 4.51
N THR A 293 12.08 11.17 4.47
CA THR A 293 11.86 9.71 4.38
C THR A 293 12.32 8.96 5.62
N MET A 294 12.93 9.64 6.59
CA MET A 294 13.45 9.00 7.80
C MET A 294 12.35 8.26 8.56
N TRP A 295 12.53 6.95 8.72
CA TRP A 295 11.71 6.12 9.59
C TRP A 295 12.60 5.40 10.61
N TYR A 296 12.35 5.62 11.90
CA TYR A 296 13.02 4.87 12.96
C TYR A 296 12.24 3.59 13.27
N SER A 297 12.94 2.46 13.24
CA SER A 297 12.41 1.17 13.66
C SER A 297 12.95 0.82 15.06
N PRO A 298 12.11 0.84 16.11
CA PRO A 298 12.51 0.39 17.43
C PRO A 298 12.88 -1.10 17.45
N GLU A 299 12.24 -1.90 16.59
CA GLU A 299 12.48 -3.35 16.48
C GLU A 299 13.87 -3.65 15.90
N ASP A 300 14.29 -2.89 14.90
CA ASP A 300 15.61 -3.05 14.27
C ASP A 300 16.72 -2.28 14.99
N GLY A 301 16.36 -1.30 15.83
CA GLY A 301 17.31 -0.42 16.53
C GLY A 301 18.07 0.51 15.58
N GLY A 302 17.36 1.16 14.66
CA GLY A 302 18.00 2.03 13.67
C GLY A 302 17.04 2.80 12.78
N VAL A 303 17.60 3.59 11.86
CA VAL A 303 16.86 4.43 10.93
C VAL A 303 16.92 3.90 9.50
N TYR A 304 15.81 4.02 8.79
CA TYR A 304 15.69 3.77 7.36
C TYR A 304 15.51 5.09 6.63
N CYS A 305 16.22 5.24 5.51
CA CYS A 305 16.25 6.47 4.71
C CYS A 305 16.22 6.13 3.23
N THR A 306 15.28 6.67 2.47
CA THR A 306 15.15 6.39 1.04
C THR A 306 15.84 7.48 0.20
N TYR A 307 16.68 7.07 -0.74
CA TYR A 307 17.47 7.92 -1.61
C TYR A 307 17.33 7.54 -3.08
N LEU A 308 17.52 8.54 -3.94
CA LEU A 308 17.92 8.39 -5.33
C LEU A 308 19.40 8.69 -5.46
N TYR A 309 20.17 7.82 -6.12
CA TYR A 309 21.51 8.23 -6.56
C TYR A 309 21.41 9.06 -7.85
N ARG A 310 21.77 10.36 -7.78
CA ARG A 310 21.79 11.26 -8.93
C ARG A 310 23.20 11.40 -9.50
N GLU A 311 23.35 11.04 -10.77
CA GLU A 311 24.57 11.26 -11.53
C GLU A 311 24.68 12.73 -11.97
N SER A 312 25.77 13.40 -11.61
CA SER A 312 26.05 14.80 -11.98
C SER A 312 27.18 14.93 -13.01
N GLY A 313 27.76 13.80 -13.44
CA GLY A 313 28.79 13.74 -14.47
C GLY A 313 29.45 12.35 -14.53
N ILE A 314 30.50 12.23 -15.35
CA ILE A 314 31.27 10.99 -15.44
C ILE A 314 31.96 10.73 -14.11
N LEU A 315 31.61 9.62 -13.46
CA LEU A 315 32.13 9.24 -12.15
C LEU A 315 31.90 10.35 -11.10
N ARG A 316 30.71 10.95 -11.13
CA ARG A 316 30.29 11.99 -10.17
C ARG A 316 28.81 11.88 -9.86
N GLY A 317 28.44 12.05 -8.60
CA GLY A 317 27.05 12.01 -8.18
C GLY A 317 26.87 12.34 -6.70
N TYR A 318 25.64 12.19 -6.23
CA TYR A 318 25.24 12.42 -4.84
C TYR A 318 23.92 11.71 -4.55
N LEU A 319 23.60 11.54 -3.26
CA LEU A 319 22.29 11.07 -2.83
C LEU A 319 21.31 12.24 -2.80
N ASP A 320 20.17 12.06 -3.43
CA ASP A 320 19.10 13.06 -3.52
C ASP A 320 17.75 12.41 -3.20
N LYS A 321 16.70 13.21 -3.13
CA LYS A 321 15.35 12.69 -2.98
C LYS A 321 14.92 11.89 -4.21
N PRO A 322 14.11 10.83 -4.02
CA PRO A 322 13.39 10.16 -5.10
C PRO A 322 12.65 11.13 -6.02
N TYR A 323 12.48 10.73 -7.28
CA TYR A 323 11.79 11.55 -8.29
C TYR A 323 10.37 11.89 -7.83
N GLY A 324 10.07 13.19 -7.73
CA GLY A 324 8.75 13.67 -7.35
C GLY A 324 8.38 13.48 -5.87
N LEU A 325 9.30 13.12 -4.97
CA LEU A 325 8.98 12.91 -3.55
C LEU A 325 8.17 14.06 -2.93
N ASP A 326 8.55 15.32 -3.18
CA ASP A 326 7.81 16.49 -2.65
C ASP A 326 6.36 16.53 -3.14
N VAL A 327 6.13 16.12 -4.39
CA VAL A 327 4.80 16.07 -5.00
C VAL A 327 4.00 14.93 -4.37
N LEU A 328 4.63 13.77 -4.18
CA LEU A 328 4.00 12.62 -3.54
C LEU A 328 3.54 12.91 -2.10
N MET A 329 4.30 13.74 -1.38
CA MET A 329 4.01 14.17 0.00
C MET A 329 3.04 15.34 0.11
N ASN A 330 2.74 16.06 -0.98
CA ASN A 330 1.82 17.19 -0.92
C ASN A 330 0.36 16.73 -0.76
N SER A 331 -0.58 17.68 -0.63
CA SER A 331 -2.01 17.37 -0.44
C SER A 331 -2.70 16.70 -1.63
N THR A 332 -2.06 16.65 -2.80
CA THR A 332 -2.60 16.00 -4.01
C THR A 332 -2.57 14.48 -3.89
N TYR A 333 -1.48 13.94 -3.34
CA TYR A 333 -1.27 12.50 -3.18
C TYR A 333 -1.27 12.08 -1.72
N GLY A 334 -0.74 12.91 -0.82
CA GLY A 334 -0.85 12.75 0.62
C GLY A 334 -0.17 11.50 1.17
N ILE A 335 0.89 11.01 0.51
CA ILE A 335 1.66 9.84 0.94
C ILE A 335 2.92 10.32 1.67
N ASN A 336 3.09 9.90 2.92
CA ASN A 336 4.24 10.32 3.72
C ASN A 336 5.52 9.60 3.25
N GLY A 337 6.64 10.32 3.19
CA GLY A 337 7.92 9.73 2.80
C GLY A 337 8.40 8.66 3.79
N SER A 338 8.08 8.77 5.08
CA SER A 338 8.41 7.75 6.08
C SER A 338 7.71 6.42 5.83
N ASP A 339 6.51 6.44 5.24
CA ASP A 339 5.75 5.23 4.91
C ASP A 339 6.45 4.41 3.80
N ILE A 340 7.13 5.09 2.89
CA ILE A 340 7.92 4.47 1.81
C ILE A 340 9.07 3.64 2.42
N SER A 341 9.83 4.25 3.32
CA SER A 341 10.94 3.59 4.02
C SER A 341 10.43 2.48 4.94
N LYS A 342 9.35 2.72 5.70
CA LYS A 342 8.69 1.73 6.56
C LYS A 342 8.23 0.50 5.78
N SER A 343 7.50 0.68 4.68
CA SER A 343 7.01 -0.45 3.87
C SER A 343 8.17 -1.25 3.26
N SER A 344 9.17 -0.57 2.69
CA SER A 344 10.33 -1.22 2.07
C SER A 344 11.16 -1.98 3.11
N ALA A 345 11.34 -1.40 4.30
CA ALA A 345 12.03 -2.03 5.42
C ALA A 345 11.34 -3.32 5.87
N ARG A 346 10.02 -3.26 6.08
CA ARG A 346 9.24 -4.43 6.49
C ARG A 346 9.26 -5.53 5.43
N ALA A 347 9.16 -5.18 4.16
CA ALA A 347 9.24 -6.16 3.07
C ALA A 347 10.62 -6.86 3.05
N TYR A 348 11.69 -6.08 3.23
CA TYR A 348 13.06 -6.60 3.31
C TYR A 348 13.30 -7.48 4.54
N ARG A 349 12.76 -7.12 5.72
CA ARG A 349 12.94 -7.94 6.93
C ARG A 349 12.22 -9.30 6.85
N LEU A 350 11.16 -9.40 6.04
CA LEU A 350 10.45 -10.67 5.84
C LEU A 350 11.13 -11.58 4.82
N SER A 351 11.49 -11.05 3.65
CA SER A 351 11.90 -11.87 2.50
C SER A 351 13.19 -11.38 1.84
N GLY A 352 13.94 -10.49 2.49
CA GLY A 352 15.13 -9.85 1.91
C GLY A 352 14.79 -9.14 0.59
N PHE A 353 15.54 -9.45 -0.45
CA PHE A 353 15.34 -8.89 -1.80
C PHE A 353 14.31 -9.62 -2.65
N ASN A 354 13.62 -10.62 -2.09
CA ASN A 354 12.70 -11.48 -2.82
C ASN A 354 11.29 -11.47 -2.21
N PHE A 355 10.81 -10.31 -1.79
CA PHE A 355 9.43 -10.15 -1.36
C PHE A 355 8.47 -10.42 -2.52
N THR A 356 7.59 -11.40 -2.34
CA THR A 356 6.66 -11.88 -3.36
C THR A 356 5.23 -11.53 -3.03
N GLU A 357 4.36 -11.72 -4.01
CA GLU A 357 2.91 -11.64 -3.81
C GLU A 357 2.42 -12.63 -2.74
N SER A 358 2.98 -13.84 -2.69
CA SER A 358 2.64 -14.82 -1.65
C SER A 358 2.99 -14.31 -0.25
N ASP A 359 4.08 -13.56 -0.12
CA ASP A 359 4.46 -12.95 1.17
C ASP A 359 3.47 -11.86 1.55
N ALA A 360 3.07 -11.02 0.59
CA ALA A 360 2.05 -9.99 0.80
C ALA A 360 0.72 -10.61 1.28
N TRP A 361 0.24 -11.66 0.61
CA TRP A 361 -0.97 -12.38 1.02
C TRP A 361 -0.81 -13.06 2.38
N SER A 362 0.35 -13.64 2.67
CA SER A 362 0.63 -14.24 3.98
C SER A 362 0.58 -13.19 5.11
N GLN A 363 1.13 -11.99 4.88
CA GLN A 363 1.05 -10.90 5.85
C GLN A 363 -0.37 -10.39 6.05
N LEU A 364 -1.19 -10.32 4.98
CA LEU A 364 -2.61 -10.03 5.12
C LEU A 364 -3.33 -11.11 5.95
N GLY A 365 -3.03 -12.39 5.71
CA GLY A 365 -3.48 -13.52 6.52
C GLY A 365 -3.13 -13.37 8.00
N ALA A 366 -1.88 -13.03 8.30
CA ALA A 366 -1.39 -12.81 9.66
C ALA A 366 -2.06 -11.60 10.33
N ALA A 367 -2.31 -10.53 9.58
CA ALA A 367 -2.97 -9.33 10.08
C ALA A 367 -4.45 -9.56 10.45
N MET A 368 -5.11 -10.52 9.79
CA MET A 368 -6.48 -10.90 10.15
C MET A 368 -6.55 -11.78 11.39
N SER A 369 -5.57 -12.65 11.59
CA SER A 369 -5.58 -13.69 12.65
C SER A 369 -5.00 -13.22 13.98
N SER A 370 -4.58 -11.96 14.09
CA SER A 370 -3.96 -11.42 15.29
C SER A 370 -4.62 -10.10 15.72
N PRO A 371 -5.31 -10.08 16.88
CA PRO A 371 -5.96 -8.87 17.42
C PRO A 371 -4.98 -7.76 17.81
N ASN A 372 -3.68 -8.04 17.84
CA ASN A 372 -2.62 -7.07 18.15
C ASN A 372 -1.79 -6.65 16.93
N SER A 373 -2.14 -7.13 15.73
CA SER A 373 -1.39 -6.78 14.52
C SER A 373 -1.69 -5.36 14.05
N THR A 374 -0.71 -4.71 13.42
CA THR A 374 -0.95 -3.45 12.69
C THR A 374 -1.97 -3.70 11.59
N SER A 375 -3.10 -3.00 11.61
CA SER A 375 -4.08 -3.12 10.54
C SER A 375 -3.51 -2.56 9.23
N PRO A 376 -3.54 -3.32 8.13
CA PRO A 376 -3.09 -2.87 6.82
C PRO A 376 -3.84 -1.61 6.35
N PHE A 377 -5.11 -1.47 6.76
CA PHE A 377 -5.93 -0.31 6.46
C PHE A 377 -5.42 0.97 7.13
N LEU A 378 -4.95 0.89 8.38
CA LEU A 378 -4.39 2.05 9.10
C LEU A 378 -2.99 2.41 8.62
N ASP A 379 -2.18 1.40 8.31
CA ASP A 379 -0.82 1.61 7.83
C ASP A 379 -0.81 2.19 6.40
N GLY A 380 -1.84 1.91 5.60
CA GLY A 380 -1.99 2.47 4.25
C GLY A 380 -0.74 2.23 3.39
N PRO A 381 -0.18 3.26 2.74
CA PRO A 381 1.05 3.14 1.97
C PRO A 381 2.27 2.62 2.75
N GLY A 382 2.26 2.71 4.09
CA GLY A 382 3.31 2.19 4.97
C GLY A 382 3.16 0.70 5.29
N TRP A 383 2.08 0.08 4.84
CA TRP A 383 1.86 -1.35 5.00
C TRP A 383 2.87 -2.15 4.19
N VAL A 384 3.33 -3.27 4.77
CA VAL A 384 4.35 -4.14 4.20
C VAL A 384 4.02 -4.56 2.77
N GLY A 385 4.99 -4.40 1.87
CA GLY A 385 4.86 -4.80 0.47
C GLY A 385 4.25 -3.75 -0.45
N THR A 386 3.75 -2.62 0.06
CA THR A 386 3.27 -1.52 -0.80
C THR A 386 4.44 -0.90 -1.57
N PHE A 387 5.49 -0.53 -0.85
CA PHE A 387 6.83 -0.27 -1.36
C PHE A 387 7.76 -1.44 -1.06
N THR A 388 8.59 -1.77 -2.04
CA THR A 388 9.54 -2.89 -2.03
C THR A 388 10.92 -2.46 -2.53
N LEU A 389 11.28 -1.20 -2.28
CA LEU A 389 12.56 -0.65 -2.69
C LEU A 389 13.70 -1.43 -2.02
N PRO A 390 14.81 -1.67 -2.74
CA PRO A 390 15.92 -2.45 -2.19
C PRO A 390 16.53 -1.75 -0.97
N VAL A 391 16.76 -2.52 0.09
CA VAL A 391 17.35 -2.04 1.34
C VAL A 391 18.80 -2.46 1.42
N CYS A 392 19.70 -1.54 1.77
CA CYS A 392 21.05 -1.87 2.18
C CYS A 392 21.19 -1.67 3.70
N ASP A 393 21.35 -2.76 4.44
CA ASP A 393 21.72 -2.73 5.86
C ASP A 393 23.21 -2.42 5.99
N VAL A 394 23.56 -1.20 6.38
CA VAL A 394 24.96 -0.74 6.49
C VAL A 394 25.52 -0.90 7.91
N GLY A 395 24.73 -1.50 8.82
CA GLY A 395 25.09 -1.59 10.23
C GLY A 395 25.36 -0.21 10.84
N ALA A 396 26.47 -0.08 11.55
CA ALA A 396 26.86 1.19 12.21
C ALA A 396 27.61 2.16 11.27
N GLN A 397 27.77 1.85 9.99
CA GLN A 397 28.45 2.72 9.04
C GLN A 397 27.61 3.97 8.75
N ASN A 398 28.26 5.13 8.68
CA ASN A 398 27.58 6.38 8.37
C ASN A 398 27.61 6.68 6.87
N TRP A 399 26.71 6.04 6.13
CA TRP A 399 26.49 6.29 4.69
C TRP A 399 25.14 6.97 4.40
N THR A 400 24.50 7.53 5.42
CA THR A 400 23.34 8.42 5.26
C THR A 400 23.81 9.86 5.07
N THR A 401 23.03 10.67 4.36
CA THR A 401 23.35 12.09 4.14
C THR A 401 22.09 12.89 3.80
N ALA A 402 22.14 14.21 3.96
CA ALA A 402 21.05 15.08 3.56
C ALA A 402 20.91 15.06 2.03
N TYR A 403 19.69 15.24 1.53
CA TYR A 403 19.45 15.29 0.08
C TYR A 403 20.25 16.41 -0.58
N GLY A 404 20.93 16.06 -1.68
CA GLY A 404 21.69 17.02 -2.45
C GLY A 404 23.06 17.37 -1.86
N ASP A 405 23.49 16.74 -0.76
CA ASP A 405 24.82 16.99 -0.20
C ASP A 405 25.92 16.47 -1.13
N THR A 406 26.67 17.40 -1.72
CA THR A 406 27.82 17.12 -2.59
C THR A 406 29.16 17.25 -1.86
N SER A 407 29.16 17.59 -0.56
CA SER A 407 30.36 17.78 0.24
C SER A 407 30.84 16.47 0.87
N THR A 408 29.91 15.59 1.25
CA THR A 408 30.21 14.26 1.81
C THR A 408 30.50 13.24 0.70
N GLY A 409 31.52 12.40 0.89
CA GLY A 409 31.92 11.37 -0.10
C GLY A 409 32.70 11.87 -1.29
N GLY A 410 33.09 13.15 -1.27
CA GLY A 410 33.81 13.81 -2.33
C GLY A 410 33.03 13.76 -3.65
N ARG A 411 33.74 13.52 -4.75
CA ARG A 411 33.13 13.52 -6.09
C ARG A 411 32.00 12.49 -6.28
N PHE A 412 31.98 11.43 -5.49
CA PHE A 412 31.04 10.32 -5.70
C PHE A 412 29.76 10.45 -4.89
N GLY A 413 29.70 11.37 -3.90
CA GLY A 413 28.65 11.36 -2.89
C GLY A 413 28.73 10.11 -2.00
N MET A 414 27.90 10.03 -0.96
CA MET A 414 27.81 8.78 -0.15
C MET A 414 27.27 7.62 -0.98
N LEU A 415 27.89 6.45 -0.83
CA LEU A 415 27.48 5.22 -1.48
C LEU A 415 27.42 4.07 -0.46
N PRO A 416 26.38 3.23 -0.48
CA PRO A 416 26.31 2.04 0.36
C PRO A 416 27.27 0.97 -0.19
N CYS A 417 28.46 0.87 0.41
CA CYS A 417 29.54 0.02 -0.09
C CYS A 417 29.57 -1.40 0.50
N CYS A 418 28.81 -1.63 1.57
CA CYS A 418 28.75 -2.91 2.25
C CYS A 418 27.34 -3.08 2.79
N CYS A 419 26.59 -4.04 2.25
CA CYS A 419 25.22 -4.34 2.66
C CYS A 419 25.16 -5.69 3.36
N GLY A 420 24.44 -5.75 4.48
CA GLY A 420 24.28 -6.95 5.28
C GLY A 420 25.54 -7.32 6.07
N ALA A 421 25.43 -8.37 6.88
CA ALA A 421 26.55 -8.85 7.69
C ALA A 421 27.74 -9.26 6.79
N ASN A 422 28.92 -8.70 7.06
CA ASN A 422 30.14 -8.94 6.27
C ASN A 422 29.98 -8.62 4.78
N CYS A 423 29.10 -7.69 4.42
CA CYS A 423 28.84 -7.27 3.03
C CYS A 423 28.26 -8.37 2.13
N SER A 424 27.73 -9.47 2.69
CA SER A 424 27.27 -10.65 1.95
C SER A 424 26.10 -10.37 1.00
N GLU A 425 25.35 -9.30 1.24
CA GLU A 425 24.16 -8.94 0.47
C GLU A 425 24.44 -7.89 -0.61
N THR A 426 25.67 -7.37 -0.69
CA THR A 426 26.01 -6.23 -1.54
C THR A 426 25.74 -6.49 -3.03
N ALA A 427 26.11 -7.66 -3.56
CA ALA A 427 25.86 -8.01 -4.96
C ALA A 427 24.36 -8.03 -5.31
N GLU A 428 23.54 -8.61 -4.44
CA GLU A 428 22.10 -8.69 -4.65
C GLU A 428 21.44 -7.31 -4.48
N PHE A 429 21.87 -6.52 -3.50
CA PHE A 429 21.46 -5.12 -3.37
C PHE A 429 21.76 -4.33 -4.63
N VAL A 430 22.99 -4.39 -5.14
CA VAL A 430 23.42 -3.69 -6.37
C VAL A 430 22.57 -4.08 -7.56
N ARG A 431 22.24 -5.38 -7.68
CA ARG A 431 21.36 -5.91 -8.72
C ARG A 431 19.96 -5.31 -8.62
N ARG A 432 19.38 -5.29 -7.44
CA ARG A 432 18.01 -4.82 -7.19
C ARG A 432 17.87 -3.31 -7.21
N ALA A 433 18.91 -2.58 -6.83
CA ALA A 433 18.99 -1.12 -6.89
C ALA A 433 19.38 -0.58 -8.29
N ASN A 434 19.37 -1.44 -9.32
CA ASN A 434 19.71 -1.08 -10.71
C ASN A 434 21.10 -0.40 -10.84
N MET A 435 22.07 -0.88 -10.07
CA MET A 435 23.45 -0.36 -10.06
C MET A 435 24.46 -1.29 -10.73
N VAL A 436 24.03 -2.39 -11.36
CA VAL A 436 24.93 -3.29 -12.11
C VAL A 436 25.58 -2.53 -13.25
N GLY A 437 26.91 -2.66 -13.38
CA GLY A 437 27.70 -1.95 -14.38
C GLY A 437 27.97 -0.48 -14.01
N PHE A 438 27.45 0.01 -12.88
CA PHE A 438 27.60 1.41 -12.49
C PHE A 438 29.01 1.70 -11.94
N GLN A 439 29.94 2.07 -12.82
CA GLN A 439 31.37 2.26 -12.48
C GLN A 439 31.63 3.32 -11.40
N THR A 440 30.71 4.27 -11.21
CA THR A 440 30.78 5.25 -10.12
C THR A 440 30.66 4.59 -8.76
N LEU A 441 29.84 3.54 -8.62
CA LEU A 441 29.74 2.76 -7.39
C LEU A 441 31.09 2.14 -7.05
N LEU A 442 31.70 1.41 -8.00
CA LEU A 442 32.96 0.70 -7.70
C LEU A 442 34.08 1.66 -7.29
N ARG A 443 34.16 2.79 -7.99
CA ARG A 443 35.18 3.82 -7.73
C ARG A 443 34.95 4.59 -6.44
N GLY A 444 33.69 4.93 -6.16
CA GLY A 444 33.32 5.62 -4.94
C GLY A 444 33.57 4.75 -3.72
N CYS A 445 33.20 3.49 -3.79
CA CYS A 445 33.36 2.58 -2.67
C CYS A 445 34.80 2.10 -2.45
N LYS A 446 35.64 2.02 -3.50
CA LYS A 446 37.09 1.90 -3.31
C LYS A 446 37.68 3.10 -2.56
N ALA A 447 37.12 4.30 -2.74
CA ALA A 447 37.57 5.50 -2.06
C ALA A 447 37.00 5.64 -0.63
N GLN A 448 35.76 5.19 -0.41
CA GLN A 448 35.04 5.35 0.86
C GLN A 448 35.17 4.16 1.81
N TYR A 449 35.53 2.97 1.31
CA TYR A 449 35.68 1.75 2.08
C TYR A 449 36.97 0.98 1.70
N PRO A 450 38.15 1.60 1.82
CA PRO A 450 39.39 1.10 1.21
C PRO A 450 39.88 -0.25 1.77
N GLU A 451 39.65 -0.52 3.06
CA GLU A 451 40.18 -1.72 3.73
C GLU A 451 39.33 -2.96 3.50
N GLY A 452 38.03 -2.80 3.21
CA GLY A 452 37.11 -3.93 2.98
C GLY A 452 36.64 -4.09 1.54
N TRP A 453 36.77 -3.06 0.70
CA TRP A 453 36.28 -3.03 -0.69
C TRP A 453 36.66 -4.27 -1.51
N GLU A 454 37.92 -4.71 -1.43
CA GLU A 454 38.43 -5.79 -2.29
C GLU A 454 37.79 -7.16 -2.00
N ALA A 455 37.26 -7.35 -0.79
CA ALA A 455 36.59 -8.58 -0.39
C ALA A 455 35.08 -8.57 -0.70
N VAL A 456 34.52 -7.45 -1.13
CA VAL A 456 33.09 -7.31 -1.40
C VAL A 456 32.79 -7.67 -2.86
N ASP A 457 31.84 -8.59 -3.06
CA ASP A 457 31.27 -8.85 -4.38
C ASP A 457 30.17 -7.84 -4.67
N TYR A 458 30.35 -7.05 -5.74
CA TYR A 458 29.35 -6.11 -6.25
C TYR A 458 28.51 -6.69 -7.37
N GLY A 459 28.78 -7.93 -7.81
CA GLY A 459 28.09 -8.59 -8.90
C GLY A 459 28.47 -8.08 -10.30
N PHE A 460 29.48 -7.21 -10.41
CA PHE A 460 30.03 -6.76 -11.70
C PHE A 460 31.49 -6.28 -11.60
N GLY A 461 32.18 -6.30 -12.74
CA GLY A 461 33.60 -5.96 -12.85
C GLY A 461 33.89 -4.51 -13.23
N TRP A 462 35.17 -4.16 -13.12
CA TRP A 462 35.71 -2.88 -13.56
C TRP A 462 35.65 -2.75 -15.09
N GLU A 463 35.17 -1.60 -15.56
CA GLU A 463 35.33 -1.19 -16.94
C GLU A 463 36.51 -0.23 -17.08
N ASP A 464 37.27 -0.47 -18.14
CA ASP A 464 38.58 0.15 -18.34
C ASP A 464 38.62 0.99 -19.63
N SER A 465 37.59 1.81 -19.84
CA SER A 465 37.45 2.69 -21.00
C SER A 465 38.23 4.00 -20.85
N ILE A 466 38.64 4.59 -21.97
CA ILE A 466 39.37 5.87 -22.00
C ILE A 466 38.59 7.00 -21.29
N PRO A 467 37.28 7.18 -21.50
CA PRO A 467 36.51 8.22 -20.79
C PRO A 467 36.57 8.08 -19.26
N LEU A 468 36.50 6.84 -18.74
CA LEU A 468 36.58 6.58 -17.30
C LEU A 468 37.99 6.85 -16.76
N LYS A 469 39.03 6.41 -17.49
CA LYS A 469 40.43 6.70 -17.14
C LYS A 469 40.70 8.19 -17.13
N TRP A 470 40.25 8.91 -18.16
CA TRP A 470 40.36 10.36 -18.28
C TRP A 470 39.68 11.08 -17.11
N ALA A 471 38.46 10.69 -16.76
CA ALA A 471 37.70 11.26 -15.65
C ALA A 471 38.41 11.06 -14.29
N MET A 472 39.23 10.02 -14.14
CA MET A 472 40.02 9.73 -12.93
C MET A 472 41.42 10.36 -12.93
N TRP A 473 41.95 10.74 -14.09
CA TRP A 473 43.29 11.33 -14.18
C TRP A 473 43.33 12.73 -13.59
N GLY A 474 44.36 12.99 -12.77
CA GLY A 474 44.74 14.35 -12.39
C GLY A 474 45.23 15.15 -13.60
N VAL A 475 45.30 16.47 -13.44
CA VAL A 475 45.64 17.43 -14.50
C VAL A 475 46.91 17.04 -15.27
N GLY A 476 47.97 16.60 -14.56
CA GLY A 476 49.22 16.17 -15.18
C GLY A 476 49.11 14.95 -16.09
N LYS A 477 48.35 13.92 -15.70
CA LYS A 477 48.13 12.72 -16.55
C LYS A 477 47.27 13.03 -17.77
N ARG A 478 46.29 13.93 -17.63
CA ARG A 478 45.49 14.42 -18.77
C ARG A 478 46.37 15.20 -19.75
N LEU A 479 47.16 16.17 -19.27
CA LEU A 479 48.09 16.94 -20.09
C LEU A 479 49.11 16.04 -20.81
N GLY A 480 49.72 15.09 -20.08
CA GLY A 480 50.68 14.15 -20.65
C GLY A 480 50.08 13.30 -21.77
N PHE A 481 48.84 12.82 -21.60
CA PHE A 481 48.15 12.06 -22.64
C PHE A 481 47.78 12.93 -23.85
N VAL A 482 47.30 14.16 -23.65
CA VAL A 482 47.03 15.09 -24.77
C VAL A 482 48.29 15.33 -25.58
N VAL A 483 49.39 15.67 -24.90
CA VAL A 483 50.69 15.94 -25.54
C VAL A 483 51.21 14.72 -26.27
N SER A 484 51.11 13.51 -25.67
CA SER A 484 51.54 12.29 -26.34
C SER A 484 50.69 11.97 -27.57
N THR A 485 49.38 12.20 -27.51
CA THR A 485 48.46 11.97 -28.64
C THR A 485 48.73 12.94 -29.80
N ILE A 486 48.99 14.22 -29.49
CA ILE A 486 49.39 15.23 -30.48
C ILE A 486 50.73 14.86 -31.13
N ALA A 487 51.72 14.45 -30.33
CA ALA A 487 53.05 14.10 -30.83
C ALA A 487 53.09 12.81 -31.67
N SER A 488 52.19 11.85 -31.38
CA SER A 488 52.20 10.54 -32.02
C SER A 488 51.23 10.41 -33.21
N LEU A 489 50.13 11.16 -33.24
CA LEU A 489 49.10 11.04 -34.28
C LEU A 489 48.98 12.28 -35.18
N GLY A 490 49.64 13.40 -34.86
CA GLY A 490 49.58 14.63 -35.65
C GLY A 490 48.21 15.31 -35.70
N ILE A 491 47.23 14.83 -34.92
CA ILE A 491 45.88 15.39 -34.83
C ILE A 491 45.84 16.33 -33.63
N ALA A 492 45.72 17.64 -33.90
CA ALA A 492 45.39 18.63 -32.89
C ALA A 492 43.91 18.44 -32.49
N VAL A 493 43.65 17.69 -31.41
CA VAL A 493 42.32 17.64 -30.82
C VAL A 493 42.08 18.97 -30.11
N PRO A 494 41.13 19.81 -30.55
CA PRO A 494 40.90 21.09 -29.91
C PRO A 494 40.41 20.84 -28.48
N ILE A 495 41.06 21.52 -27.53
CA ILE A 495 40.64 21.61 -26.13
C ILE A 495 39.31 22.36 -26.11
N TRP A 496 38.19 21.68 -26.36
CA TRP A 496 36.89 22.21 -26.00
C TRP A 496 36.73 22.07 -24.49
N LEU A 497 37.12 23.16 -23.83
CA LEU A 497 37.01 23.46 -22.42
C LEU A 497 35.58 23.17 -21.93
N TYR A 498 35.36 22.00 -21.33
CA TYR A 498 34.34 21.87 -20.30
C TYR A 498 34.86 22.64 -19.08
N LYS A 499 34.19 23.76 -18.81
CA LYS A 499 34.35 24.65 -17.67
C LYS A 499 34.60 23.83 -16.40
N VAL A 500 35.73 24.05 -15.73
CA VAL A 500 35.93 23.64 -14.34
C VAL A 500 35.14 24.67 -13.51
N PRO A 501 34.05 24.32 -12.81
CA PRO A 501 33.71 25.08 -11.62
C PRO A 501 34.68 24.67 -10.53
N GLU A 502 35.23 25.66 -9.84
CA GLU A 502 36.04 25.50 -8.63
C GLU A 502 35.40 24.53 -7.62
#